data_AF-A0ABD1D8W3-F1
#
_entry.id   AF-A0ABD1D8W3-F1
#
_cell.length_a   1.000
_cell.length_b   1.000
_cell.length_c   1.000
_cell.angle_alpha   90.00
_cell.angle_beta   90.00
_cell.angle_gamma   90.00
#
_symmetry.space_group_name_H-M   'P 1'
#
loop_
_entity.id
_entity.type
_entity.pdbx_description
1 polymer ?
#
loop_
_entity_poly.entity_id
_entity_poly.type
_entity_poly.pdbx_seq_one_letter_code
_entity_poly.pdbx_strand_id
1 'polypeptide(L)' 'MKQRSTTSNLMAYTNWIIRRMEKRQQVDAVYIDFAKAFDRVPHKLTIAKLTALGLPDWVTRWLNSYLVNRSAY' A
#
# COMPACT_ATOMS: atom_id res chain seq x y z
N MET A 1 4.22 -11.08 -4.11
CA MET A 1 3.41 -12.20 -3.60
C MET A 1 2.48 -12.67 -4.71
N LYS A 2 2.79 -13.79 -5.36
CA LYS A 2 1.90 -14.38 -6.38
C LYS A 2 0.62 -14.88 -5.68
N GLN A 3 -0.53 -14.89 -6.37
CA GLN A 3 -1.85 -15.32 -5.86
C GLN A 3 -2.62 -14.35 -4.93
N ARG A 4 -2.56 -13.04 -5.18
CA ARG A 4 -3.46 -12.06 -4.54
C ARG A 4 -4.38 -11.45 -5.60
N SER A 5 -5.69 -11.46 -5.36
CA SER A 5 -6.69 -10.79 -6.19
C SER A 5 -7.66 -9.96 -5.33
N THR A 6 -8.40 -9.07 -5.98
CA THR A 6 -9.49 -8.31 -5.33
C THR A 6 -10.53 -9.27 -4.75
N THR A 7 -10.87 -10.34 -5.48
CA THR A 7 -11.78 -11.40 -5.04
C THR A 7 -11.25 -12.15 -3.82
N SER A 8 -9.97 -12.53 -3.79
CA SER A 8 -9.40 -13.25 -2.64
C SER A 8 -9.38 -12.37 -1.38
N ASN A 9 -9.13 -11.06 -1.55
CA ASN A 9 -9.19 -10.10 -0.44
C ASN A 9 -10.62 -9.95 0.11
N LEU A 10 -11.61 -9.77 -0.78
CA LEU A 10 -13.01 -9.67 -0.40
C LEU A 10 -13.49 -10.94 0.30
N MET A 11 -13.18 -12.12 -0.25
CA MET A 11 -13.53 -13.40 0.35
C MET A 11 -12.93 -13.57 1.74
N ALA A 12 -11.65 -13.22 1.92
CA ALA A 12 -10.99 -13.29 3.23
C ALA A 12 -11.65 -12.35 4.25
N TYR A 13 -11.97 -11.12 3.83
CA TYR A 13 -12.64 -10.14 4.67
C TYR A 13 -14.06 -10.59 5.07
N THR A 14 -14.88 -11.02 4.10
CA THR A 14 -16.24 -11.49 4.37
C THR A 14 -16.26 -12.71 5.29
N ASN A 15 -15.39 -13.70 5.07
CA ASN A 15 -15.27 -14.86 5.95
C ASN A 15 -14.85 -14.44 7.38
N TRP A 16 -13.98 -13.43 7.52
CA TRP A 16 -13.64 -12.88 8.83
C TRP A 16 -14.85 -12.23 9.50
N ILE A 17 -15.65 -11.43 8.79
CA ILE A 17 -16.89 -10.82 9.31
C ILE A 17 -17.85 -11.90 9.80
N ILE A 18 -18.15 -12.89 8.95
CA ILE A 18 -19.11 -13.97 9.27
C ILE A 18 -18.73 -14.66 10.59
N ARG A 19 -17.45 -15.05 10.74
CA ARG A 19 -16.96 -15.72 11.97
C ARG A 19 -17.08 -14.85 13.23
N ARG A 20 -16.99 -13.52 13.09
CA ARG A 20 -17.17 -12.58 14.21
C ARG A 20 -18.64 -12.42 14.55
N MET A 21 -19.51 -12.36 13.54
CA MET A 21 -20.96 -12.32 13.71
C MET A 21 -21.50 -13.59 14.37
N GLU A 22 -21.01 -14.77 13.99
CA GLU A 22 -21.37 -16.05 14.63
C GLU A 22 -21.06 -16.07 16.13
N LYS A 23 -19.99 -15.36 16.53
CA LYS A 23 -19.58 -15.19 17.93
C LYS A 23 -20.26 -14.02 18.64
N ARG A 24 -21.27 -13.39 18.00
CA ARG A 24 -21.98 -12.20 18.49
C ARG A 24 -21.05 -11.03 18.81
N GLN A 25 -19.94 -10.90 18.08
CA GLN A 25 -18.98 -9.81 18.25
C GLN A 25 -19.36 -8.65 17.33
N GLN A 26 -19.16 -7.42 17.81
CA GLN A 26 -19.32 -6.21 17.01
C GLN A 26 -18.23 -6.13 15.94
N VAL A 27 -18.62 -5.68 14.74
CA VAL A 27 -17.72 -5.43 13.61
C VAL A 27 -18.04 -4.06 13.04
N ASP A 28 -17.03 -3.19 13.01
CA ASP A 28 -17.11 -1.87 12.39
C ASP A 28 -16.10 -1.78 11.24
N ALA A 29 -16.47 -1.12 10.15
CA ALA A 29 -15.63 -0.96 8.97
C ALA A 29 -15.44 0.53 8.65
N VAL A 30 -14.20 0.95 8.49
CA VAL A 30 -13.86 2.32 8.06
C VAL A 30 -13.10 2.22 6.74
N TYR A 31 -13.69 2.78 5.69
CA TYR A 31 -13.09 2.88 4.37
C TYR A 31 -12.44 4.25 4.21
N ILE A 32 -11.14 4.26 3.90
CA ILE A 32 -10.36 5.48 3.66
C ILE A 32 -9.78 5.44 2.24
N ASP A 33 -9.71 6.61 1.62
CA ASP A 33 -9.08 6.79 0.31
C ASP A 33 -8.13 8.00 0.31
N PHE A 34 -7.05 7.91 -0.45
CA PHE A 34 -6.04 8.96 -0.56
C PHE A 34 -6.17 9.70 -1.89
N ALA A 35 -6.67 10.94 -1.84
CA ALA A 35 -6.70 11.80 -3.02
C ALA A 35 -5.28 12.03 -3.56
N LYS A 36 -5.08 11.73 -4.86
CA LYS A 36 -3.80 11.87 -5.56
C LYS A 36 -2.63 11.19 -4.84
N ALA A 37 -2.84 9.96 -4.36
CA ALA A 37 -1.87 9.21 -3.54
C ALA A 37 -0.44 9.24 -4.11
N PHE A 38 -0.27 9.00 -5.41
CA PHE A 38 1.06 8.97 -6.04
C PHE A 38 1.71 10.35 -6.19
N ASP A 39 0.92 11.41 -6.36
CA ASP A 39 1.43 12.78 -6.48
C ASP A 39 1.81 13.37 -5.12
N ARG A 40 1.15 12.92 -4.04
CA ARG A 40 1.32 13.46 -2.68
C ARG A 40 2.31 12.67 -1.83
N VAL A 41 2.71 11.47 -2.25
CA VAL A 41 3.66 10.66 -1.49
C VAL A 41 5.03 11.37 -1.45
N PRO A 42 5.60 11.63 -0.25
CA PRO A 42 6.87 12.34 -0.12
C PRO A 42 8.06 11.50 -0.64
N HIS A 43 8.60 11.86 -1.80
CA HIS A 43 9.63 11.08 -2.49
C HIS A 43 10.88 10.83 -1.64
N LYS A 44 11.40 11.84 -0.92
CA LYS A 44 12.58 11.68 -0.03
C LYS A 44 12.35 10.62 1.04
N LEU A 45 11.17 10.63 1.67
CA LEU A 45 10.81 9.65 2.70
C LEU A 45 10.63 8.26 2.10
N THR A 46 10.03 8.16 0.92
CA THR A 46 9.88 6.89 0.20
C THR A 46 11.23 6.26 -0.11
N ILE A 47 12.20 7.02 -0.61
CA ILE A 47 13.56 6.52 -0.87
C ILE A 47 14.24 6.08 0.43
N ALA A 48 14.18 6.88 1.49
CA ALA A 48 14.77 6.52 2.79
C ALA A 48 14.18 5.20 3.34
N LYS A 49 12.86 5.00 3.21
CA LYS A 49 12.20 3.74 3.60
C LYS A 49 12.66 2.56 2.74
N LEU A 50 12.82 2.75 1.44
CA LEU A 50 13.30 1.69 0.54
C LEU A 50 14.73 1.29 0.86
N THR A 51 15.61 2.24 1.17
CA THR A 51 16.96 1.95 1.65
C THR A 51 16.92 1.18 2.98
N ALA A 52 16.07 1.60 3.93
CA ALA A 52 15.91 0.89 5.21
C ALA A 52 15.33 -0.53 5.07
N LEU A 53 14.56 -0.80 4.02
CA LEU A 53 14.07 -2.14 3.67
C LEU A 53 15.13 -3.05 3.04
N GLY A 54 16.36 -2.56 2.85
CA GLY A 54 17.50 -3.34 2.35
C GLY A 54 17.56 -3.42 0.82
N LEU A 55 16.93 -2.48 0.10
CA LEU A 55 17.11 -2.41 -1.35
C LEU A 55 18.55 -1.99 -1.68
N PRO A 56 19.16 -2.56 -2.73
CA PRO A 56 20.51 -2.16 -3.15
C PRO A 56 20.60 -0.66 -3.49
N ASP A 57 21.74 -0.05 -3.18
CA ASP A 57 22.01 1.37 -3.43
C ASP A 57 21.77 1.80 -4.89
N TRP A 58 22.09 0.95 -5.85
CA TRP A 58 21.89 1.27 -7.27
C TRP A 58 20.40 1.37 -7.61
N VAL A 59 19.53 0.58 -6.97
CA VAL A 59 18.07 0.62 -7.17
C VAL A 59 17.49 1.89 -6.57
N THR A 60 17.90 2.23 -5.35
CA THR A 60 17.40 3.44 -4.67
C THR A 60 17.87 4.71 -5.36
N ARG A 61 19.10 4.74 -5.91
CA ARG A 61 19.60 5.82 -6.77
C ARG A 61 18.81 5.94 -8.09
N TRP A 62 18.54 4.81 -8.75
CA TRP A 62 17.74 4.79 -9.98
C TRP A 62 16.31 5.31 -9.72
N LEU A 63 15.65 4.84 -8.66
CA LEU A 63 14.33 5.34 -8.27
C LEU A 63 14.35 6.83 -7.91
N ASN A 64 15.39 7.29 -7.21
CA ASN A 64 15.54 8.70 -6.93
C ASN A 64 15.70 9.54 -8.22
N SER A 65 16.49 9.07 -9.20
CA SER A 65 16.60 9.76 -10.50
C SER A 65 15.29 9.79 -11.28
N TYR A 66 14.43 8.78 -11.13
CA TYR A 66 13.13 8.73 -11.77
C TYR A 66 12.11 9.68 -11.13
N LEU A 67 12.19 9.88 -9.80
CA LEU A 67 11.23 10.70 -9.05
C LEU A 67 11.59 12.18 -8.97
N VAL A 68 12.86 12.54 -9.14
CA VAL A 68 13.34 13.94 -9.08
C VAL A 68 13.15 14.62 -10.45
N ASN A 69 12.77 15.91 -10.45
CA ASN A 69 12.56 16.75 -11.65
C ASN A 69 11.49 16.24 -12.64
N ARG A 70 10.46 15.55 -12.14
CA ARG A 70 9.30 15.19 -12.95
C ARG A 70 8.47 16.44 -13.27
N SER A 71 8.40 16.83 -14.54
CA SER A 71 7.35 17.73 -15.02
C SER A 71 6.09 16.91 -15.32
N ALA A 72 4.98 17.29 -14.71
CA ALA A 72 3.67 16.83 -15.16
C ALA A 72 3.32 17.65 -16.41
N TYR A 73 3.15 16.98 -17.55
CA TYR A 73 2.61 17.59 -18.77
C TYR A 73 1.09 17.71 -18.66
#